data_AF-A0A2D6S7Z9-F1
#
_entry.id   AF-A0A2D6S7Z9-F1
#
_cell.length_a   1.000
_cell.length_b   1.000
_cell.length_c   1.000
_cell.angle_alpha   90.00
_cell.angle_beta   90.00
_cell.angle_gamma   90.00
#
_symmetry.space_group_name_H-M   'P 1'
#
loop_
_entity.id
_entity.type
_entity.pdbx_description
1 polymer ?
#
loop_
_entity_poly.entity_id
_entity_poly.type
_entity_poly.pdbx_seq_one_letter_code
_entity_poly.pdbx_strand_id
1 'polypeptide(L)'
;MRRSDPFRKHRLRIKTVRCRTCGSDNGKRACPALDNIVICPECCRAKRAKIPGCDRNCKYYAPLLYTSRNLPPPEYPVYECFVSRTKDSGLVLAVIARQRSDGNLRAMITLLDLWKKGIRDCLVVTNVTEEILYHQSTQIAKSHNIAQQSKEETGDREKTAGLVTDDLVSHWSFDLASIRGKTLKDVWGENHGTIEGRPRIAQGKIRGGLRFSGRKKDRIIVPHHKSLNLEGRMTLCAWIYWNGRSDIIVTKRDPLNYQFSALGNKTIQLCVGGSENGRGYTCVYSDRVLVPNKWVHIAVVRDRETVFFYKDGEHAGTEEVSSKSMTNGRDLIIGSSPRGYFRYGGILDELSIYDNVLTPNEIRQNFSAKKGLEISEEFQYHFESVEFSEYQRLIRHGYDIAKGAKIEIPWEFNYWRNIVGNIDEVPETEGSLYKCPKCAGELPQVAVDLIKQHAQSDDMQFYIVCRKCSGEFD
;
A
#
# COMPACT_ATOMS: atom_id res chain seq x y z
N MET A 1 64.93 4.64 -53.29
CA MET A 1 63.52 4.33 -53.63
C MET A 1 62.69 4.24 -52.35
N ARG A 2 61.89 5.26 -52.04
CA ARG A 2 60.76 5.14 -51.10
C ARG A 2 59.53 5.61 -51.86
N ARG A 3 58.57 4.68 -52.02
CA ARG A 3 57.33 4.86 -52.80
C ARG A 3 56.51 5.98 -52.16
N SER A 4 56.10 6.95 -52.98
CA SER A 4 55.04 7.90 -52.68
C SER A 4 53.73 7.16 -52.49
N ASP A 5 53.10 7.33 -51.32
CA ASP A 5 51.74 6.88 -51.06
C ASP A 5 50.76 7.84 -51.77
N PRO A 6 49.96 7.38 -52.74
CA PRO A 6 49.06 8.22 -53.52
C PRO A 6 47.73 8.55 -52.80
N PHE A 7 47.57 8.20 -51.51
CA PHE A 7 46.32 8.43 -50.76
C PHE A 7 46.43 9.44 -49.62
N ARG A 8 47.12 10.56 -49.81
CA ARG A 8 46.93 11.74 -48.94
C ARG A 8 45.60 12.42 -49.29
N LYS A 9 44.49 11.78 -48.89
CA LYS A 9 43.14 12.35 -48.97
C LYS A 9 43.17 13.74 -48.35
N HIS A 10 42.91 14.76 -49.15
CA HIS A 10 42.56 16.08 -48.66
C HIS A 10 41.44 15.92 -47.63
N ARG A 11 41.75 16.13 -46.34
CA ARG A 11 40.72 16.43 -45.35
C ARG A 11 40.05 17.72 -45.83
N LEU A 12 38.89 17.58 -46.46
CA LEU A 12 37.97 18.69 -46.68
C LEU A 12 37.83 19.40 -45.33
N ARG A 13 38.42 20.60 -45.21
CA ARG A 13 38.14 21.50 -44.09
C ARG A 13 36.64 21.74 -44.12
N ILE A 14 35.89 21.07 -43.24
CA ILE A 14 34.48 21.37 -43.00
C ILE A 14 34.46 22.87 -42.67
N LYS A 15 33.87 23.69 -43.54
CA LYS A 15 33.72 25.13 -43.29
C LYS A 15 33.01 25.27 -41.94
N THR A 16 33.73 25.72 -40.93
CA THR A 16 33.14 26.02 -39.62
C THR A 16 32.27 27.25 -39.79
N VAL A 17 30.96 27.08 -39.64
CA VAL A 17 30.02 28.19 -39.76
C VAL A 17 29.90 28.85 -38.39
N ARG A 18 30.13 30.16 -38.32
CA ARG A 18 30.12 30.90 -37.05
C ARG A 18 28.69 31.10 -36.53
N CYS A 19 28.48 30.84 -35.25
CA CYS A 19 27.25 31.13 -34.52
C CYS A 19 27.05 32.65 -34.45
N ARG A 20 25.93 33.13 -34.97
CA ARG A 20 25.56 34.55 -34.96
C ARG A 20 25.08 35.05 -33.60
N THR A 21 24.90 34.16 -32.62
CA THR A 21 24.50 34.53 -31.24
C THR A 21 25.68 34.71 -30.31
N CYS A 22 26.70 33.83 -30.34
CA CYS A 22 27.84 33.89 -29.43
C CYS A 22 29.21 34.00 -30.11
N GLY A 23 29.26 34.02 -31.45
CA GLY A 23 30.50 34.14 -32.21
C GLY A 23 31.35 32.88 -32.29
N SER A 24 30.92 31.74 -31.72
CA SER A 24 31.68 30.49 -31.77
C SER A 24 31.64 29.85 -33.15
N ASP A 25 32.70 29.14 -33.55
CA ASP A 25 32.81 28.45 -34.84
C ASP A 25 32.03 27.11 -34.91
N ASN A 26 31.06 26.93 -34.00
CA ASN A 26 30.24 25.72 -33.82
C ASN A 26 28.77 25.93 -34.24
N GLY A 27 28.53 26.82 -35.21
CA GLY A 27 27.21 27.02 -35.80
C GLY A 27 26.77 25.78 -36.58
N LYS A 28 25.62 25.20 -36.19
CA LYS A 28 25.15 23.91 -36.72
C LYS A 28 23.72 23.95 -37.27
N ARG A 29 22.94 24.98 -36.96
CA ARG A 29 21.49 25.02 -37.26
C ARG A 29 21.07 26.42 -37.66
N ALA A 30 20.09 26.55 -38.55
CA ALA A 30 19.45 27.83 -38.89
C ALA A 30 18.17 27.99 -38.07
N CYS A 31 18.11 28.98 -37.17
CA CYS A 31 17.04 29.15 -36.19
C CYS A 31 15.83 29.91 -36.79
N PRO A 32 14.67 29.28 -37.03
CA PRO A 32 13.52 29.96 -37.63
C PRO A 32 12.93 31.06 -36.73
N ALA A 33 13.07 30.92 -35.41
CA ALA A 33 12.61 31.89 -34.41
C ALA A 33 13.50 33.14 -34.31
N LEU A 34 14.63 33.17 -35.02
CA LEU A 34 15.57 34.30 -35.07
C LEU A 34 15.95 34.55 -36.53
N ASP A 35 14.97 34.69 -37.42
CA ASP A 35 15.17 35.02 -38.83
C ASP A 35 16.18 34.11 -39.57
N ASN A 36 16.15 32.81 -39.25
CA ASN A 36 17.04 31.79 -39.82
C ASN A 36 18.54 32.03 -39.61
N ILE A 37 18.95 32.79 -38.60
CA ILE A 37 20.38 32.94 -38.29
C ILE A 37 21.02 31.59 -37.93
N VAL A 38 22.31 31.46 -38.24
CA VAL A 38 23.10 30.29 -37.85
C VAL A 38 23.41 30.33 -36.36
N ILE A 39 23.04 29.28 -35.63
CA ILE A 39 23.19 29.17 -34.17
C ILE A 39 23.91 27.87 -33.77
N CYS A 40 24.70 27.94 -32.70
CA CYS A 40 25.32 26.75 -32.10
C CYS A 40 24.33 25.98 -31.20
N PRO A 41 24.58 24.70 -30.88
CA PRO A 41 23.70 23.90 -30.02
C PRO A 41 23.48 24.49 -28.62
N GLU A 42 24.49 25.14 -28.02
CA GLU A 42 24.39 25.75 -26.69
C GLU A 42 23.49 26.98 -26.68
N CYS A 43 23.71 27.92 -27.59
CA CYS A 43 22.85 29.10 -27.75
C CYS A 43 21.41 28.70 -28.12
N CYS A 44 21.25 27.65 -28.94
CA CYS A 44 19.93 27.09 -29.24
C CYS A 44 19.26 26.52 -27.99
N ARG A 45 19.99 25.79 -27.13
CA ARG A 45 19.48 25.25 -25.87
C ARG A 45 19.07 26.34 -24.90
N ALA A 46 19.88 27.39 -24.77
CA ALA A 46 19.64 28.50 -23.84
C ALA A 46 18.34 29.26 -24.13
N LYS A 47 17.85 29.22 -25.38
CA LYS A 47 16.65 29.95 -25.84
C LYS A 47 15.37 29.11 -25.90
N ARG A 48 15.45 27.79 -25.65
CA ARG A 48 14.28 26.88 -25.63
C ARG A 48 13.23 27.35 -24.63
N ALA A 49 11.97 27.41 -25.07
CA ALA A 49 10.82 27.85 -24.29
C ALA A 49 10.90 29.30 -23.73
N LYS A 50 11.88 30.09 -24.17
CA LYS A 50 12.08 31.47 -23.72
C LYS A 50 11.82 32.53 -24.78
N ILE A 51 11.67 32.13 -26.04
CA ILE A 51 11.35 33.03 -27.17
C ILE A 51 10.22 32.44 -28.03
N PRO A 52 9.33 33.28 -28.60
CA PRO A 52 8.28 32.81 -29.51
C PRO A 52 8.84 32.00 -30.68
N GLY A 53 8.23 30.85 -30.99
CA GLY A 53 8.70 29.95 -32.06
C GLY A 53 9.82 28.99 -31.65
N CYS A 54 10.31 29.06 -30.40
CA CYS A 54 11.23 28.08 -29.81
C CYS A 54 10.51 27.18 -28.78
N ASP A 55 9.35 26.63 -29.19
CA ASP A 55 8.41 25.84 -28.39
C ASP A 55 8.04 24.51 -29.10
N ARG A 56 6.81 24.01 -28.91
CA ARG A 56 6.24 22.81 -29.57
C ARG A 56 6.20 22.87 -31.10
N ASN A 57 6.33 24.05 -31.69
CA ASN A 57 6.34 24.26 -33.14
C ASN A 57 7.77 24.32 -33.72
N CYS A 58 8.79 24.28 -32.87
CA CYS A 58 10.18 24.39 -33.32
C CYS A 58 10.70 23.08 -33.91
N LYS A 59 11.09 23.07 -35.19
CA LYS A 59 11.62 21.88 -35.89
C LYS A 59 12.80 21.16 -35.20
N TYR A 60 13.52 21.84 -34.32
CA TYR A 60 14.66 21.28 -33.59
C TYR A 60 14.39 20.95 -32.12
N TYR A 61 13.41 21.62 -31.51
CA TYR A 61 13.08 21.45 -30.11
C TYR A 61 11.85 20.57 -29.92
N ALA A 62 10.86 20.66 -30.81
CA ALA A 62 9.66 19.82 -30.79
C ALA A 62 9.98 18.30 -30.78
N PRO A 63 10.88 17.76 -31.63
CA PRO A 63 11.22 16.33 -31.56
C PRO A 63 11.89 15.93 -30.25
N LEU A 64 12.60 16.85 -29.60
CA LEU A 64 13.21 16.64 -28.28
C LEU A 64 12.19 16.72 -27.15
N LEU A 65 11.10 17.46 -27.34
CA LEU A 65 9.95 17.36 -26.45
C LEU A 65 9.39 15.94 -26.56
N TYR A 66 9.03 15.47 -27.76
CA TYR A 66 8.41 14.15 -27.98
C TYR A 66 9.24 12.92 -27.55
N THR A 67 10.54 13.10 -27.32
CA THR A 67 11.48 12.05 -26.85
C THR A 67 12.03 12.31 -25.44
N SER A 68 11.62 13.39 -24.79
CA SER A 68 12.03 13.75 -23.44
C SER A 68 11.35 12.88 -22.39
N ARG A 69 12.10 12.42 -21.39
CA ARG A 69 11.56 11.83 -20.13
C ARG A 69 10.63 12.80 -19.36
N ASN A 70 10.55 14.06 -19.79
CA ASN A 70 9.80 15.15 -19.18
C ASN A 70 8.66 15.70 -20.06
N LEU A 71 8.19 14.99 -21.08
CA LEU A 71 6.81 15.23 -21.54
C LEU A 71 5.84 14.40 -20.71
N PRO A 72 4.61 14.88 -20.44
CA PRO A 72 3.54 14.03 -19.94
C PRO A 72 3.23 12.98 -21.03
N PRO A 73 3.59 11.70 -20.83
CA PRO A 73 3.19 10.61 -21.71
C PRO A 73 1.71 10.28 -21.43
N PRO A 74 1.08 9.38 -22.22
CA PRO A 74 -0.37 9.11 -22.17
C PRO A 74 -0.90 8.86 -20.76
N GLU A 75 -2.21 9.05 -20.56
CA GLU A 75 -2.89 8.71 -19.31
C GLU A 75 -2.60 7.26 -18.91
N TYR A 76 -1.54 7.07 -18.13
CA TYR A 76 -1.26 5.79 -17.49
C TYR A 76 -2.48 5.46 -16.62
N PRO A 77 -2.95 4.21 -16.60
CA PRO A 77 -4.07 3.84 -15.77
C PRO A 77 -3.75 4.17 -14.30
N VAL A 78 -4.77 4.64 -13.57
CA VAL A 78 -4.67 4.82 -12.12
C VAL A 78 -4.34 3.46 -11.53
N TYR A 79 -3.21 3.38 -10.84
CA TYR A 79 -2.81 2.19 -10.09
C TYR A 79 -3.56 2.17 -8.76
N GLU A 80 -3.43 3.26 -8.01
CA GLU A 80 -4.04 3.44 -6.70
C GLU A 80 -4.12 4.93 -6.36
N CYS A 81 -5.10 5.29 -5.54
CA CYS A 81 -5.12 6.54 -4.78
C CYS A 81 -5.22 6.18 -3.30
N PHE A 82 -4.44 6.85 -2.45
CA PHE A 82 -4.54 6.68 -1.01
C PHE A 82 -4.31 8.00 -0.28
N VAL A 83 -4.89 8.11 0.91
CA VAL A 83 -4.83 9.33 1.72
C VAL A 83 -4.46 9.02 3.16
N SER A 84 -3.81 9.95 3.83
CA SER A 84 -3.60 9.92 5.28
C SER A 84 -4.12 11.22 5.87
N ARG A 85 -4.91 11.12 6.94
CA ARG A 85 -5.66 12.25 7.53
C ARG A 85 -5.31 12.39 9.01
N THR A 86 -5.29 13.62 9.51
CA THR A 86 -5.35 13.90 10.95
C THR A 86 -6.77 14.27 11.36
N LYS A 87 -7.15 13.94 12.59
CA LYS A 87 -8.42 14.44 13.16
C LYS A 87 -8.31 15.88 13.69
N ASP A 88 -7.08 16.37 13.88
CA ASP A 88 -6.82 17.52 14.74
C ASP A 88 -6.08 18.69 14.07
N SER A 89 -5.54 18.53 12.85
CA SER A 89 -4.87 19.62 12.12
C SER A 89 -5.46 19.91 10.75
N GLY A 90 -6.33 19.02 10.28
CA GLY A 90 -6.87 18.99 8.91
C GLY A 90 -5.83 19.05 7.79
N LEU A 91 -4.59 18.65 8.13
CA LEU A 91 -3.60 18.24 7.16
C LEU A 91 -4.00 16.88 6.58
N VAL A 92 -3.92 16.78 5.27
CA VAL A 92 -4.18 15.53 4.55
C VAL A 92 -3.06 15.29 3.56
N LEU A 93 -2.41 14.13 3.66
CA LEU A 93 -1.49 13.66 2.64
C LEU A 93 -2.28 12.87 1.61
N ALA A 94 -2.39 13.36 0.38
CA ALA A 94 -3.13 12.72 -0.69
C ALA A 94 -2.18 12.25 -1.79
N VAL A 95 -2.23 10.96 -2.13
CA VAL A 95 -1.32 10.35 -3.11
C VAL A 95 -2.11 9.71 -4.24
N ILE A 96 -1.67 9.96 -5.47
CA ILE A 96 -2.10 9.23 -6.66
C ILE A 96 -0.89 8.59 -7.32
N ALA A 97 -1.04 7.32 -7.69
CA ALA A 97 -0.08 6.59 -8.49
C ALA A 97 -0.71 6.11 -9.79
N ARG A 98 0.03 6.19 -10.89
CA ARG A 98 -0.33 5.64 -12.19
C ARG A 98 0.71 4.65 -12.66
N GLN A 99 0.27 3.52 -13.22
CA GLN A 99 1.16 2.43 -13.60
C GLN A 99 1.73 2.64 -15.00
N ARG A 100 3.05 2.62 -15.11
CA ARG A 100 3.77 2.70 -16.37
C ARG A 100 3.84 1.34 -17.04
N SER A 101 4.18 1.32 -18.33
CA SER A 101 4.34 0.08 -19.11
C SER A 101 5.49 -0.82 -18.62
N ASP A 102 6.46 -0.26 -17.88
CA ASP A 102 7.57 -0.99 -17.27
C ASP A 102 7.24 -1.59 -15.89
N GLY A 103 5.98 -1.45 -15.44
CA GLY A 103 5.52 -1.94 -14.14
C GLY A 103 5.76 -0.99 -12.97
N ASN A 104 6.67 0.00 -13.13
CA ASN A 104 6.91 1.02 -12.12
C ASN A 104 5.79 2.07 -12.11
N LEU A 105 5.78 2.87 -11.04
CA LEU A 105 4.78 3.89 -10.82
C LEU A 105 5.31 5.28 -11.17
N ARG A 106 4.38 6.12 -11.60
CA ARG A 106 4.50 7.57 -11.52
C ARG A 106 3.51 8.06 -10.48
N ALA A 107 3.98 8.82 -9.51
CA ALA A 107 3.14 9.28 -8.41
C ALA A 107 3.21 10.78 -8.19
N MET A 108 2.11 11.34 -7.68
CA MET A 108 2.04 12.68 -7.12
C MET A 108 1.61 12.55 -5.66
N ILE A 109 2.42 13.09 -4.76
CA ILE A 109 2.19 13.18 -3.32
C ILE A 109 1.87 14.64 -3.02
N THR A 110 0.64 14.92 -2.61
CA THR A 110 0.15 16.28 -2.37
C THR A 110 -0.16 16.43 -0.88
N LEU A 111 0.50 17.40 -0.24
CA LEU A 111 0.15 17.82 1.11
C LEU A 111 -0.93 18.90 1.04
N LEU A 112 -2.10 18.57 1.56
CA LEU A 112 -3.23 19.46 1.66
C LEU A 112 -3.33 20.02 3.08
N ASP A 113 -3.56 21.32 3.15
CA ASP A 113 -3.87 22.07 4.35
C ASP A 113 -5.28 22.63 4.17
N LEU A 114 -6.28 21.84 4.57
CA LEU A 114 -7.69 22.17 4.33
C LEU A 114 -8.21 23.30 5.23
N TRP A 115 -7.35 23.88 6.07
CA TRP A 115 -7.69 24.91 7.06
C TRP A 115 -7.04 26.24 6.81
N LYS A 116 -5.99 26.28 5.97
CA LYS A 116 -5.25 27.51 5.76
C LYS A 116 -4.87 27.70 4.31
N LYS A 117 -4.09 26.78 3.75
CA LYS A 117 -3.38 27.00 2.48
C LYS A 117 -3.97 26.29 1.27
N GLY A 118 -4.79 25.27 1.46
CA GLY A 118 -5.29 24.43 0.38
C GLY A 118 -4.22 23.44 -0.07
N ILE A 119 -3.66 23.61 -1.27
CA ILE A 119 -2.50 22.82 -1.72
C ILE A 119 -1.23 23.45 -1.15
N ARG A 120 -0.69 22.84 -0.09
CA ARG A 120 0.46 23.37 0.65
C ARG A 120 1.78 22.96 0.01
N ASP A 121 1.91 21.69 -0.38
CA ASP A 121 3.13 21.17 -0.99
C ASP A 121 2.80 20.02 -1.97
N CYS A 122 3.69 19.77 -2.92
CA CYS A 122 3.51 18.73 -3.94
C CYS A 122 4.85 18.16 -4.40
N LEU A 123 5.02 16.84 -4.21
CA LEU A 123 6.14 16.09 -4.74
C LEU A 123 5.68 15.18 -5.88
N VAL A 124 6.40 15.21 -7.00
CA VAL A 124 6.13 14.33 -8.14
C VAL A 124 7.30 13.38 -8.35
N VAL A 125 7.00 12.08 -8.31
CA VAL A 125 7.98 11.01 -8.52
C VAL A 125 7.68 10.30 -9.83
N THR A 126 8.57 10.45 -10.81
CA THR A 126 8.27 10.05 -12.20
C THR A 126 8.51 8.57 -12.49
N ASN A 127 9.29 7.90 -11.65
CA ASN A 127 9.62 6.48 -11.74
C ASN A 127 9.96 5.96 -10.34
N VAL A 128 9.08 5.16 -9.76
CA VAL A 128 9.22 4.65 -8.38
C VAL A 128 8.62 3.26 -8.30
N THR A 129 9.21 2.39 -7.48
CA THR A 129 8.54 1.13 -7.11
C THR A 129 7.43 1.44 -6.12
N GLU A 130 6.44 0.56 -6.01
CA GLU A 130 5.39 0.70 -5.00
C GLU A 130 5.97 0.84 -3.59
N GLU A 131 6.96 0.01 -3.24
CA GLU A 131 7.62 0.04 -1.93
C GLU A 131 8.25 1.40 -1.60
N ILE A 132 9.00 1.97 -2.55
CA ILE A 132 9.65 3.27 -2.35
C ILE A 132 8.60 4.39 -2.25
N LEU A 133 7.50 4.32 -3.01
CA LEU A 133 6.41 5.30 -2.94
C LEU A 133 5.78 5.32 -1.54
N TYR A 134 5.45 4.16 -1.00
CA TYR A 134 4.89 4.04 0.35
C TYR A 134 5.89 4.54 1.40
N HIS A 135 7.17 4.14 1.30
CA HIS A 135 8.19 4.62 2.22
C HIS A 135 8.31 6.16 2.20
N GLN A 136 8.37 6.78 1.02
CA GLN A 136 8.42 8.24 0.89
C GLN A 136 7.17 8.92 1.45
N SER A 137 5.99 8.36 1.17
CA SER A 137 4.72 8.89 1.69
C SER A 137 4.68 8.83 3.22
N THR A 138 5.15 7.73 3.81
CA THR A 138 5.30 7.60 5.26
C THR A 138 6.25 8.65 5.83
N GLN A 139 7.42 8.88 5.24
CA GLN A 139 8.38 9.88 5.76
C GLN A 139 7.79 11.30 5.73
N ILE A 140 7.00 11.63 4.70
CA ILE A 140 6.31 12.92 4.61
C ILE A 140 5.19 13.03 5.64
N ALA A 141 4.41 11.96 5.84
CA ALA A 141 3.38 11.93 6.88
C ALA A 141 4.01 12.07 8.28
N LYS A 142 5.15 11.40 8.52
CA LYS A 142 5.98 11.52 9.73
C LYS A 142 6.40 12.95 10.01
N SER A 143 7.00 13.63 9.03
CA SER A 143 7.51 14.99 9.22
C SER A 143 6.42 16.03 9.48
N HIS A 144 5.17 15.73 9.10
CA HIS A 144 4.01 16.60 9.30
C HIS A 144 3.07 16.13 10.43
N ASN A 145 3.47 15.13 11.22
CA ASN A 145 2.64 14.51 12.27
C ASN A 145 1.24 14.06 11.77
N ILE A 146 1.16 13.60 10.53
CA ILE A 146 -0.08 13.11 9.93
C ILE A 146 -0.30 11.66 10.37
N ALA A 147 -1.47 11.31 10.90
CA ALA A 147 -1.84 9.95 11.32
C ALA A 147 -1.05 9.31 12.48
N GLN A 148 -0.39 10.09 13.35
CA GLN A 148 -0.01 9.56 14.67
C GLN A 148 -1.27 9.24 15.48
N GLN A 149 -1.44 8.00 15.92
CA GLN A 149 -2.36 7.73 17.03
C GLN A 149 -1.85 8.51 18.25
N SER A 150 -2.73 9.27 18.90
CA SER A 150 -2.44 9.82 20.22
C SER A 150 -1.91 8.70 21.10
N LYS A 151 -0.68 8.85 21.60
CA LYS A 151 -0.23 8.02 22.73
C LYS A 151 -1.21 8.28 23.85
N GLU A 152 -2.12 7.35 24.12
CA GLU A 152 -2.67 7.26 25.47
C GLU A 152 -1.47 6.99 26.37
N GLU A 153 -1.09 8.00 27.16
CA GLU A 153 -0.19 7.83 28.29
C GLU A 153 -0.89 6.95 29.33
N THR A 154 -0.86 5.64 29.12
CA THR A 154 -1.10 4.70 30.20
C THR A 154 0.22 4.47 30.92
N GLY A 155 0.30 5.00 32.13
CA GLY A 155 1.23 4.56 33.14
C GLY A 155 1.18 3.04 33.35
N ASP A 156 2.27 2.53 33.89
CA ASP A 156 2.60 1.14 34.18
C ASP A 156 2.88 0.23 32.98
N ARG A 157 4.20 0.01 32.78
CA ARG A 157 4.76 -1.03 31.90
C ARG A 157 4.43 -2.41 32.46
N GLU A 158 3.23 -2.90 32.22
CA GLU A 158 3.00 -4.32 32.12
C GLU A 158 3.72 -4.79 30.84
N LYS A 159 4.73 -5.67 30.94
CA LYS A 159 5.37 -6.28 29.77
C LYS A 159 4.28 -7.05 29.01
N THR A 160 3.67 -6.42 28.01
CA THR A 160 2.73 -7.10 27.11
C THR A 160 3.49 -8.20 26.39
N ALA A 161 3.15 -9.46 26.67
CA ALA A 161 3.74 -10.61 26.00
C ALA A 161 3.44 -10.52 24.48
N GLY A 162 4.48 -10.58 23.66
CA GLY A 162 4.35 -10.63 22.21
C GLY A 162 4.06 -12.04 21.71
N LEU A 163 3.75 -12.17 20.42
CA LEU A 163 3.64 -13.48 19.77
C LEU A 163 4.94 -14.28 19.93
N VAL A 164 4.84 -15.61 20.07
CA VAL A 164 6.00 -16.50 20.06
C VAL A 164 6.59 -16.52 18.66
N THR A 165 7.89 -16.28 18.55
CA THR A 165 8.62 -16.19 17.28
C THR A 165 9.59 -17.34 17.03
N ASP A 166 9.90 -18.12 18.07
CA ASP A 166 10.75 -19.31 17.93
C ASP A 166 10.04 -20.32 17.01
N ASP A 167 10.78 -20.88 16.05
CA ASP A 167 10.29 -21.82 15.04
C ASP A 167 9.09 -21.31 14.21
N LEU A 168 8.87 -19.99 14.19
CA LEU A 168 7.86 -19.36 13.36
C LEU A 168 8.32 -19.41 11.90
N VAL A 169 7.45 -19.87 11.02
CA VAL A 169 7.70 -19.96 9.58
C VAL A 169 7.04 -18.81 8.84
N SER A 170 5.79 -18.52 9.20
CA SER A 170 4.98 -17.48 8.56
C SER A 170 3.98 -16.90 9.52
N HIS A 171 3.77 -15.60 9.38
CA HIS A 171 2.73 -14.87 10.10
C HIS A 171 2.04 -13.88 9.17
N TRP A 172 0.73 -14.02 9.02
CA TRP A 172 -0.11 -13.05 8.33
C TRP A 172 -0.97 -12.35 9.37
N SER A 173 -0.68 -11.08 9.66
CA SER A 173 -1.46 -10.30 10.63
C SER A 173 -2.80 -9.84 10.05
N PHE A 174 -2.96 -9.77 8.73
CA PHE A 174 -4.16 -9.22 8.06
C PHE A 174 -4.47 -7.76 8.43
N ASP A 175 -3.53 -7.08 9.09
CA ASP A 175 -3.54 -5.65 9.28
C ASP A 175 -3.59 -4.93 7.94
N LEU A 176 -4.20 -3.75 7.92
CA LEU A 176 -4.18 -2.86 6.75
C LEU A 176 -2.74 -2.65 6.26
N ALA A 177 -1.79 -2.48 7.18
CA ALA A 177 -0.36 -2.34 6.87
C ALA A 177 0.24 -3.55 6.13
N SER A 178 -0.31 -4.74 6.36
CA SER A 178 0.13 -6.00 5.74
C SER A 178 -0.51 -6.28 4.40
N ILE A 179 -1.48 -5.47 3.97
CA ILE A 179 -2.20 -5.65 2.71
C ILE A 179 -1.82 -4.50 1.77
N ARG A 180 -1.29 -4.83 0.59
CA ARG A 180 -0.97 -3.88 -0.47
C ARG A 180 -1.53 -4.34 -1.81
N GLY A 181 -2.48 -3.60 -2.37
CA GLY A 181 -3.18 -4.01 -3.59
C GLY A 181 -3.82 -5.40 -3.43
N LYS A 182 -3.32 -6.38 -4.19
CA LYS A 182 -3.72 -7.79 -4.08
C LYS A 182 -2.72 -8.66 -3.31
N THR A 183 -1.77 -8.08 -2.61
CA THR A 183 -0.75 -8.81 -1.86
C THR A 183 -1.06 -8.74 -0.37
N LEU A 184 -1.11 -9.90 0.29
CA LEU A 184 -1.06 -10.04 1.73
C LEU A 184 0.37 -10.44 2.11
N LYS A 185 1.07 -9.57 2.83
CA LYS A 185 2.44 -9.80 3.25
C LYS A 185 2.48 -10.80 4.41
N ASP A 186 3.38 -11.78 4.28
CA ASP A 186 3.88 -12.52 5.45
C ASP A 186 4.86 -11.57 6.16
N VAL A 187 4.50 -11.16 7.38
CA VAL A 187 5.25 -10.13 8.12
C VAL A 187 6.46 -10.72 8.85
N TRP A 188 6.61 -12.04 8.83
CA TRP A 188 7.74 -12.76 9.41
C TRP A 188 8.65 -13.36 8.35
N GLY A 189 8.07 -14.14 7.43
CA GLY A 189 8.80 -14.83 6.36
C GLY A 189 8.56 -14.24 4.97
N GLU A 190 9.02 -14.96 3.96
CA GLU A 190 8.89 -14.57 2.54
C GLU A 190 7.62 -15.15 1.88
N ASN A 191 6.72 -15.79 2.64
CA ASN A 191 5.56 -16.51 2.10
C ASN A 191 4.37 -15.56 1.85
N HIS A 192 4.59 -14.52 1.05
CA HIS A 192 3.55 -13.55 0.70
C HIS A 192 2.42 -14.20 -0.10
N GLY A 193 1.18 -13.78 0.15
CA GLY A 193 0.00 -14.30 -0.50
C GLY A 193 -0.62 -13.33 -1.50
N THR A 194 -1.21 -13.84 -2.57
CA THR A 194 -2.04 -13.08 -3.51
C THR A 194 -3.52 -13.23 -3.15
N ILE A 195 -4.20 -12.13 -2.87
CA ILE A 195 -5.63 -12.01 -2.61
C ILE A 195 -6.40 -12.18 -3.93
N GLU A 196 -7.20 -13.23 -4.01
CA GLU A 196 -8.21 -13.42 -5.04
C GLU A 196 -9.62 -13.09 -4.53
N GLY A 197 -10.51 -12.75 -5.46
CA GLY A 197 -11.88 -12.38 -5.13
C GLY A 197 -11.98 -10.95 -4.61
N ARG A 198 -12.89 -10.72 -3.65
CA ARG A 198 -13.09 -9.41 -3.01
C ARG A 198 -13.31 -9.55 -1.49
N PRO A 199 -12.42 -10.24 -0.75
CA PRO A 199 -12.44 -10.13 0.71
C PRO A 199 -12.21 -8.66 1.10
N ARG A 200 -12.78 -8.25 2.24
CA ARG A 200 -12.78 -6.85 2.69
C ARG A 200 -12.01 -6.71 3.98
N ILE A 201 -11.23 -5.63 4.09
CA ILE A 201 -10.63 -5.22 5.37
C ILE A 201 -11.75 -5.05 6.41
N ALA A 202 -11.48 -5.51 7.62
CA ALA A 202 -12.38 -5.44 8.75
C ALA A 202 -11.58 -5.21 10.03
N GLN A 203 -12.28 -4.87 11.12
CA GLN A 203 -11.67 -4.89 12.45
C GLN A 203 -11.31 -6.34 12.82
N GLY A 204 -10.03 -6.58 13.12
CA GLY A 204 -9.53 -7.85 13.64
C GLY A 204 -9.74 -8.00 15.14
N LYS A 205 -9.22 -9.08 15.69
CA LYS A 205 -9.05 -9.23 17.13
C LYS A 205 -7.88 -8.39 17.63
N ILE A 206 -6.78 -8.38 16.90
CA ILE A 206 -5.64 -7.51 17.09
C ILE A 206 -5.62 -6.56 15.89
N ARG A 207 -5.91 -5.27 16.12
CA ARG A 207 -5.93 -4.26 15.05
C ARG A 207 -6.85 -4.63 13.87
N GLY A 208 -6.31 -4.99 12.71
CA GLY A 208 -7.03 -5.26 11.47
C GLY A 208 -7.26 -6.75 11.24
N GLY A 209 -8.14 -7.07 10.28
CA GLY A 209 -8.40 -8.44 9.88
C GLY A 209 -9.00 -8.48 8.48
N LEU A 210 -9.06 -9.66 7.88
CA LEU A 210 -9.61 -9.83 6.55
C LEU A 210 -10.92 -10.63 6.59
N ARG A 211 -12.00 -10.01 6.11
CA ARG A 211 -13.33 -10.61 6.03
C ARG A 211 -13.55 -11.31 4.70
N PHE A 212 -13.81 -12.60 4.77
CA PHE A 212 -14.17 -13.46 3.66
C PHE A 212 -15.69 -13.62 3.61
N SER A 213 -16.28 -13.47 2.43
CA SER A 213 -17.74 -13.51 2.28
C SER A 213 -18.32 -14.92 2.07
N GLY A 214 -17.47 -15.96 2.04
CA GLY A 214 -17.86 -17.32 1.65
C GLY A 214 -18.15 -17.48 0.15
N ARG A 215 -17.75 -16.52 -0.70
CA ARG A 215 -17.86 -16.59 -2.16
C ARG A 215 -16.75 -17.43 -2.77
N LYS A 216 -16.99 -17.99 -3.97
CA LYS A 216 -16.09 -18.96 -4.62
C LYS A 216 -14.66 -18.49 -4.82
N LYS A 217 -14.44 -17.19 -5.00
CA LYS A 217 -13.14 -16.61 -5.32
C LYS A 217 -12.44 -15.96 -4.13
N ASP A 218 -13.10 -15.78 -2.99
CA ASP A 218 -12.48 -15.11 -1.84
C ASP A 218 -11.49 -16.08 -1.18
N ARG A 219 -10.20 -15.87 -1.44
CA ARG A 219 -9.09 -16.68 -0.90
C ARG A 219 -7.78 -15.93 -1.06
N ILE A 220 -6.75 -16.39 -0.36
CA ILE A 220 -5.36 -15.98 -0.60
C ILE A 220 -4.59 -17.19 -1.09
N ILE A 221 -3.82 -17.00 -2.16
CA ILE A 221 -2.93 -17.99 -2.73
C ILE A 221 -1.50 -17.60 -2.36
N VAL A 222 -0.88 -18.39 -1.50
CA VAL A 222 0.53 -18.25 -1.13
C VAL A 222 1.32 -19.23 -1.99
N PRO A 223 2.21 -18.75 -2.88
CA PRO A 223 3.00 -19.60 -3.75
C PRO A 223 3.76 -20.67 -2.98
N HIS A 224 3.93 -21.85 -3.59
CA HIS A 224 4.72 -22.90 -2.98
C HIS A 224 6.11 -22.42 -2.57
N HIS A 225 6.45 -22.67 -1.30
CA HIS A 225 7.80 -22.61 -0.78
C HIS A 225 8.11 -23.84 0.08
N LYS A 226 9.39 -24.22 0.17
CA LYS A 226 9.85 -25.39 0.93
C LYS A 226 9.62 -25.24 2.44
N SER A 227 9.64 -24.02 2.98
CA SER A 227 9.39 -23.79 4.42
C SER A 227 7.95 -24.10 4.82
N LEU A 228 7.02 -24.12 3.86
CA LEU A 228 5.62 -24.48 4.11
C LEU A 228 5.37 -25.99 4.04
N ASN A 229 6.39 -26.81 3.75
CA ASN A 229 6.29 -28.27 3.80
C ASN A 229 6.59 -28.76 5.21
N LEU A 230 5.53 -28.95 6.01
CA LEU A 230 5.67 -29.33 7.42
C LEU A 230 5.71 -30.85 7.57
N GLU A 231 6.70 -31.35 8.31
CA GLU A 231 6.99 -32.78 8.46
C GLU A 231 6.91 -33.23 9.93
N GLY A 232 5.79 -33.87 10.29
CA GLY A 232 5.62 -34.57 11.56
C GLY A 232 5.35 -33.65 12.76
N ARG A 233 6.13 -32.59 12.94
CA ARG A 233 5.95 -31.57 13.98
C ARG A 233 5.46 -30.28 13.35
N MET A 234 4.44 -29.66 13.93
CA MET A 234 3.94 -28.35 13.49
C MET A 234 3.01 -27.72 14.52
N THR A 235 2.88 -26.40 14.46
CA THR A 235 1.79 -25.68 15.12
C THR A 235 1.11 -24.73 14.14
N LEU A 236 -0.22 -24.75 14.10
CA LEU A 236 -1.05 -23.82 13.33
C LEU A 236 -1.93 -23.05 14.30
N CYS A 237 -1.94 -21.72 14.24
CA CYS A 237 -2.84 -20.91 15.07
C CYS A 237 -3.43 -19.72 14.31
N ALA A 238 -4.62 -19.29 14.72
CA ALA A 238 -5.28 -18.13 14.15
C ALA A 238 -6.34 -17.58 15.12
N TRP A 239 -6.60 -16.28 15.01
CA TRP A 239 -7.85 -15.69 15.49
C TRP A 239 -8.92 -15.82 14.41
N ILE A 240 -10.07 -16.36 14.80
CA ILE A 240 -11.21 -16.55 13.89
C ILE A 240 -12.49 -15.90 14.43
N TYR A 241 -13.20 -15.21 13.55
CA TYR A 241 -14.61 -14.85 13.72
C TYR A 241 -15.41 -15.56 12.64
N TRP A 242 -15.94 -16.74 12.94
CA TRP A 242 -16.46 -17.68 11.96
C TRP A 242 -17.99 -17.86 12.06
N ASN A 243 -18.67 -18.07 10.93
CA ASN A 243 -20.13 -18.03 10.84
C ASN A 243 -20.87 -19.33 11.24
N GLY A 244 -20.16 -20.43 11.55
CA GLY A 244 -20.79 -21.71 11.90
C GLY A 244 -20.80 -22.79 10.81
N ARG A 245 -20.25 -22.54 9.62
CA ARG A 245 -20.21 -23.50 8.50
C ARG A 245 -18.91 -24.31 8.41
N SER A 246 -18.93 -25.54 7.91
CA SER A 246 -17.69 -26.28 7.70
C SER A 246 -16.78 -25.63 6.66
N ASP A 247 -15.72 -24.97 7.13
CA ASP A 247 -14.88 -24.08 6.36
C ASP A 247 -13.40 -24.38 6.59
N ILE A 248 -12.62 -24.31 5.50
CA ILE A 248 -11.17 -24.42 5.55
C ILE A 248 -10.59 -23.04 5.85
N ILE A 249 -9.75 -22.96 6.88
CA ILE A 249 -9.01 -21.76 7.24
C ILE A 249 -7.73 -21.70 6.41
N VAL A 250 -6.95 -22.78 6.40
CA VAL A 250 -5.74 -22.90 5.59
C VAL A 250 -5.52 -24.34 5.15
N THR A 251 -5.06 -24.54 3.91
CA THR A 251 -4.75 -25.86 3.37
C THR A 251 -3.59 -25.81 2.39
N LYS A 252 -2.73 -26.83 2.47
CA LYS A 252 -1.68 -27.10 1.49
C LYS A 252 -1.89 -28.49 0.94
N ARG A 253 -2.45 -28.59 -0.29
CA ARG A 253 -2.99 -29.87 -0.78
C ARG A 253 -2.87 -30.13 -2.27
N ASP A 254 -3.10 -31.41 -2.60
CA ASP A 254 -3.03 -32.12 -3.88
C ASP A 254 -1.59 -32.56 -4.32
N PRO A 255 -0.90 -33.46 -3.58
CA PRO A 255 -1.37 -34.27 -2.43
C PRO A 255 -1.47 -33.48 -1.12
N LEU A 256 -2.37 -33.89 -0.20
CA LEU A 256 -2.56 -33.20 1.07
C LEU A 256 -1.30 -33.30 1.95
N ASN A 257 -0.80 -32.15 2.43
CA ASN A 257 0.20 -32.08 3.49
C ASN A 257 -0.51 -31.83 4.82
N TYR A 258 -1.23 -30.70 4.91
CA TYR A 258 -2.08 -30.35 6.05
C TYR A 258 -3.29 -29.51 5.61
N GLN A 259 -4.36 -29.61 6.39
CA GLN A 259 -5.55 -28.77 6.28
C GLN A 259 -6.08 -28.47 7.69
N PHE A 260 -6.26 -27.19 7.97
CA PHE A 260 -6.76 -26.67 9.24
C PHE A 260 -8.12 -26.01 9.02
N SER A 261 -9.13 -26.49 9.74
CA SER A 261 -10.53 -26.15 9.48
C SER A 261 -11.34 -25.90 10.76
N ALA A 262 -12.36 -25.06 10.64
CA ALA A 262 -13.43 -24.93 11.63
C ALA A 262 -14.71 -25.55 11.07
N LEU A 263 -15.29 -26.50 11.81
CA LEU A 263 -16.38 -27.33 11.29
C LEU A 263 -17.74 -26.98 11.92
N GLY A 264 -18.83 -27.13 11.15
CA GLY A 264 -20.18 -26.79 11.60
C GLY A 264 -20.70 -27.64 12.77
N ASN A 265 -20.07 -28.78 13.06
CA ASN A 265 -20.28 -29.57 14.27
C ASN A 265 -19.56 -28.99 15.52
N LYS A 266 -18.98 -27.78 15.40
CA LYS A 266 -18.28 -27.01 16.43
C LYS A 266 -16.91 -27.56 16.86
N THR A 267 -16.28 -28.36 16.01
CA THR A 267 -14.91 -28.87 16.26
C THR A 267 -13.88 -28.13 15.41
N ILE A 268 -12.67 -28.05 15.92
CA ILE A 268 -11.46 -27.78 15.15
C ILE A 268 -11.06 -29.08 14.44
N GLN A 269 -10.60 -29.03 13.20
CA GLN A 269 -10.12 -30.21 12.46
C GLN A 269 -8.72 -29.99 11.92
N LEU A 270 -7.89 -31.01 12.09
CA LEU A 270 -6.63 -31.18 11.36
C LEU A 270 -6.74 -32.40 10.46
N CYS A 271 -6.53 -32.23 9.16
CA CYS A 271 -6.30 -33.34 8.25
C CYS A 271 -4.84 -33.36 7.79
N VAL A 272 -4.22 -34.54 7.80
CA VAL A 272 -2.82 -34.73 7.42
C VAL A 272 -2.62 -36.01 6.60
N GLY A 273 -1.51 -36.01 5.86
CA GLY A 273 -1.12 -37.12 4.98
C GLY A 273 -1.91 -37.13 3.68
N GLY A 274 -1.79 -38.22 2.93
CA GLY A 274 -2.37 -38.38 1.60
C GLY A 274 -1.44 -39.15 0.68
N SER A 275 -1.93 -39.49 -0.51
CA SER A 275 -1.12 -39.97 -1.64
C SER A 275 -1.29 -39.01 -2.81
N GLU A 276 -0.44 -39.10 -3.83
CA GLU A 276 -0.57 -38.32 -5.08
C GLU A 276 -1.97 -38.39 -5.71
N ASN A 277 -2.74 -39.45 -5.42
CA ASN A 277 -4.09 -39.69 -5.93
C ASN A 277 -5.22 -39.16 -5.02
N GLY A 278 -4.90 -38.42 -3.94
CA GLY A 278 -5.89 -37.80 -3.05
C GLY A 278 -6.65 -38.77 -2.13
N ARG A 279 -6.26 -40.05 -2.08
CA ARG A 279 -6.74 -41.05 -1.12
C ARG A 279 -5.73 -41.21 0.02
N GLY A 280 -6.19 -41.59 1.22
CA GLY A 280 -5.32 -41.98 2.34
C GLY A 280 -4.85 -40.84 3.28
N TYR A 281 -5.61 -39.74 3.36
CA TYR A 281 -5.42 -38.77 4.45
C TYR A 281 -6.29 -39.11 5.65
N THR A 282 -5.86 -38.69 6.84
CA THR A 282 -6.60 -38.86 8.10
C THR A 282 -6.96 -37.48 8.65
N CYS A 283 -8.18 -37.36 9.19
CA CYS A 283 -8.64 -36.17 9.86
C CYS A 283 -8.97 -36.48 11.32
N VAL A 284 -8.45 -35.66 12.22
CA VAL A 284 -8.70 -35.71 13.66
C VAL A 284 -9.36 -34.40 14.11
N TYR A 285 -10.03 -34.44 15.26
CA TYR A 285 -10.95 -33.38 15.69
C TYR A 285 -10.73 -33.02 17.15
N SER A 286 -10.95 -31.76 17.48
CA SER A 286 -11.08 -31.35 18.88
C SER A 286 -12.41 -31.79 19.48
N ASP A 287 -12.57 -31.56 20.78
CA ASP A 287 -13.87 -31.46 21.43
C ASP A 287 -14.74 -30.38 20.76
N ARG A 288 -16.06 -30.43 21.00
CA ARG A 288 -17.04 -29.47 20.44
C ARG A 288 -17.01 -28.13 21.19
N VAL A 289 -15.93 -27.37 21.01
CA VAL A 289 -15.65 -26.16 21.79
C VAL A 289 -15.92 -24.86 21.02
N LEU A 290 -16.10 -24.90 19.70
CA LEU A 290 -16.23 -23.69 18.89
C LEU A 290 -17.61 -23.03 19.04
N VAL A 291 -17.61 -21.70 19.09
CA VAL A 291 -18.82 -20.88 19.15
C VAL A 291 -18.84 -19.94 17.95
N PRO A 292 -19.85 -20.02 17.07
CA PRO A 292 -19.92 -19.16 15.90
C PRO A 292 -20.20 -17.70 16.29
N ASN A 293 -19.82 -16.78 15.41
CA ASN A 293 -20.02 -15.33 15.53
C ASN A 293 -19.39 -14.72 16.79
N LYS A 294 -18.28 -15.30 17.25
CA LYS A 294 -17.43 -14.77 18.31
C LYS A 294 -15.97 -14.92 17.90
N TRP A 295 -15.13 -14.01 18.39
CA TRP A 295 -13.68 -14.19 18.28
C TRP A 295 -13.25 -15.37 19.15
N VAL A 296 -12.53 -16.29 18.54
CA VAL A 296 -11.92 -17.43 19.21
C VAL A 296 -10.50 -17.57 18.69
N HIS A 297 -9.53 -17.74 19.59
CA HIS A 297 -8.19 -18.14 19.21
C HIS A 297 -8.16 -19.66 19.14
N ILE A 298 -7.76 -20.21 18.01
CA ILE A 298 -7.62 -21.66 17.85
C ILE A 298 -6.18 -22.00 17.55
N ALA A 299 -5.70 -23.10 18.13
CA ALA A 299 -4.41 -23.67 17.78
C ALA A 299 -4.47 -25.19 17.68
N VAL A 300 -3.62 -25.73 16.82
CA VAL A 300 -3.40 -27.17 16.66
C VAL A 300 -1.91 -27.42 16.71
N VAL A 301 -1.50 -28.23 17.66
CA VAL A 301 -0.11 -28.68 17.82
C VAL A 301 -0.07 -30.14 17.43
N ARG A 302 0.78 -30.51 16.48
CA ARG A 302 1.05 -31.89 16.14
C ARG A 302 2.47 -32.22 16.54
N ASP A 303 2.64 -33.21 17.40
CA ASP A 303 3.93 -33.80 17.75
C ASP A 303 4.00 -35.22 17.21
N ARG A 304 4.46 -35.37 15.96
CA ARG A 304 4.53 -36.64 15.23
C ARG A 304 3.15 -37.28 15.03
N GLU A 305 2.75 -38.19 15.91
CA GLU A 305 1.50 -38.94 15.82
C GLU A 305 0.42 -38.32 16.73
N THR A 306 0.80 -37.62 17.78
CA THR A 306 -0.17 -37.01 18.70
C THR A 306 -0.53 -35.59 18.25
N VAL A 307 -1.82 -35.27 18.28
CA VAL A 307 -2.38 -33.94 17.96
C VAL A 307 -3.09 -33.38 19.18
N PHE A 308 -2.72 -32.16 19.57
CA PHE A 308 -3.34 -31.40 20.65
C PHE A 308 -4.08 -30.20 20.06
N PHE A 309 -5.32 -30.03 20.49
CA PHE A 309 -6.16 -28.91 20.10
C PHE A 309 -6.26 -27.91 21.24
N TYR A 310 -6.33 -26.62 20.89
CA TYR A 310 -6.49 -25.55 21.86
C TYR A 310 -7.53 -24.54 21.40
N LYS A 311 -8.28 -24.02 22.37
CA LYS A 311 -9.23 -22.91 22.22
C LYS A 311 -8.94 -21.88 23.29
N ASP A 312 -8.73 -20.63 22.88
CA ASP A 312 -8.50 -19.48 23.78
C ASP A 312 -7.38 -19.74 24.80
N GLY A 313 -6.31 -20.41 24.36
CA GLY A 313 -5.15 -20.74 25.20
C GLY A 313 -5.29 -22.04 26.00
N GLU A 314 -6.48 -22.62 26.08
CA GLU A 314 -6.76 -23.82 26.88
C GLU A 314 -6.87 -25.07 26.03
N HIS A 315 -6.51 -26.22 26.60
CA HIS A 315 -6.58 -27.52 25.93
C HIS A 315 -8.03 -27.89 25.60
N ALA A 316 -8.24 -28.44 24.39
CA ALA A 316 -9.55 -28.70 23.82
C ALA A 316 -9.65 -30.10 23.16
N GLY A 317 -8.77 -31.02 23.55
CA GLY A 317 -8.78 -32.40 23.06
C GLY A 317 -7.41 -32.88 22.58
N THR A 318 -7.24 -34.20 22.61
CA THR A 318 -6.04 -34.90 22.12
C THR A 318 -6.48 -36.08 21.26
N GLU A 319 -5.83 -36.26 20.12
CA GLU A 319 -6.10 -37.34 19.18
C GLU A 319 -4.79 -37.95 18.65
N GLU A 320 -4.86 -39.17 18.15
CA GLU A 320 -3.74 -39.85 17.49
C GLU A 320 -3.94 -39.88 15.97
N VAL A 321 -2.88 -39.59 15.22
CA VAL A 321 -2.87 -39.57 13.76
C VAL A 321 -1.64 -40.27 13.20
N SER A 322 -1.83 -41.50 12.69
CA SER A 322 -0.76 -42.36 12.19
C SER A 322 -0.31 -42.05 10.75
N SER A 323 -0.96 -41.10 10.07
CA SER A 323 -0.60 -40.74 8.69
C SER A 323 0.72 -39.97 8.64
N LYS A 324 1.69 -40.50 7.89
CA LYS A 324 2.96 -39.81 7.60
C LYS A 324 2.69 -38.46 6.93
N SER A 325 3.50 -37.47 7.30
CA SER A 325 3.45 -36.17 6.64
C SER A 325 3.97 -36.31 5.21
N MET A 326 3.31 -35.61 4.29
CA MET A 326 3.67 -35.58 2.88
C MET A 326 4.07 -34.17 2.51
N THR A 327 5.17 -33.99 1.80
CA THR A 327 5.50 -32.70 1.19
C THR A 327 4.82 -32.58 -0.17
N ASN A 328 4.59 -31.35 -0.63
CA ASN A 328 4.06 -31.12 -1.98
C ASN A 328 4.58 -29.80 -2.57
N GLY A 329 4.63 -29.76 -3.90
CA GLY A 329 4.93 -28.56 -4.68
C GLY A 329 3.71 -27.66 -4.94
N ARG A 330 2.66 -27.75 -4.12
CA ARG A 330 1.40 -27.00 -4.32
C ARG A 330 1.35 -25.75 -3.46
N ASP A 331 0.65 -24.75 -3.94
CA ASP A 331 0.40 -23.51 -3.22
C ASP A 331 -0.36 -23.76 -1.92
N LEU A 332 -0.08 -22.93 -0.93
CA LEU A 332 -0.85 -22.84 0.30
C LEU A 332 -2.05 -21.92 0.03
N ILE A 333 -3.24 -22.32 0.47
CA ILE A 333 -4.48 -21.58 0.24
C ILE A 333 -5.08 -21.22 1.59
N ILE A 334 -5.31 -19.93 1.81
CA ILE A 334 -5.97 -19.39 3.00
C ILE A 334 -7.41 -18.99 2.62
N GLY A 335 -8.36 -19.32 3.49
CA GLY A 335 -9.77 -18.98 3.39
C GLY A 335 -10.59 -19.82 2.39
N SER A 336 -10.02 -20.86 1.79
CA SER A 336 -10.74 -21.70 0.82
C SER A 336 -10.07 -23.04 0.53
N SER A 337 -10.73 -23.90 -0.26
CA SER A 337 -10.13 -25.08 -0.89
C SER A 337 -9.60 -24.76 -2.30
N PRO A 338 -8.69 -25.58 -2.89
CA PRO A 338 -8.16 -25.35 -4.23
C PRO A 338 -9.22 -25.17 -5.32
N ARG A 339 -10.31 -25.95 -5.22
CA ARG A 339 -11.44 -25.90 -6.16
C ARG A 339 -12.55 -24.93 -5.71
N GLY A 340 -12.40 -24.28 -4.55
CA GLY A 340 -13.36 -23.33 -4.00
C GLY A 340 -14.68 -23.96 -3.60
N TYR A 341 -14.67 -25.17 -3.04
CA TYR A 341 -15.87 -25.85 -2.51
C TYR A 341 -16.14 -25.51 -1.04
N PHE A 342 -15.08 -25.53 -0.22
CA PHE A 342 -15.12 -25.11 1.18
C PHE A 342 -14.55 -23.70 1.24
N ARG A 343 -15.32 -22.74 1.74
CA ARG A 343 -15.02 -21.31 1.60
C ARG A 343 -15.26 -20.65 2.93
N TYR A 344 -14.21 -20.10 3.52
CA TYR A 344 -14.30 -19.45 4.80
C TYR A 344 -15.28 -18.27 4.73
N GLY A 345 -16.26 -18.28 5.62
CA GLY A 345 -17.15 -17.16 5.85
C GLY A 345 -16.96 -16.59 7.24
N GLY A 346 -16.32 -15.43 7.32
CA GLY A 346 -15.89 -14.88 8.61
C GLY A 346 -14.78 -13.86 8.47
N ILE A 347 -14.14 -13.52 9.59
CA ILE A 347 -12.92 -12.71 9.66
C ILE A 347 -11.77 -13.63 10.10
N LEU A 348 -10.62 -13.52 9.44
CA LEU A 348 -9.35 -14.09 9.90
C LEU A 348 -8.43 -12.99 10.36
N ASP A 349 -7.63 -13.32 11.36
CA ASP A 349 -6.63 -12.44 11.95
C ASP A 349 -5.49 -13.29 12.56
N GLU A 350 -4.27 -12.75 12.58
CA GLU A 350 -3.07 -13.36 13.18
C GLU A 350 -2.85 -14.85 12.84
N LEU A 351 -2.87 -15.22 11.55
CA LEU A 351 -2.62 -16.60 11.13
C LEU A 351 -1.12 -16.89 11.19
N SER A 352 -0.71 -17.85 12.01
CA SER A 352 0.68 -18.27 12.14
C SER A 352 0.87 -19.76 11.82
N ILE A 353 2.04 -20.06 11.27
CA ILE A 353 2.53 -21.41 11.02
C ILE A 353 3.91 -21.56 11.66
N TYR A 354 4.08 -22.59 12.46
CA TYR A 354 5.34 -22.99 13.07
C TYR A 354 5.75 -24.38 12.56
N ASP A 355 7.05 -24.58 12.32
CA ASP A 355 7.61 -25.89 11.94
C ASP A 355 7.98 -26.77 13.13
N ASN A 356 7.59 -26.34 14.33
CA ASN A 356 7.77 -27.08 15.57
C ASN A 356 6.53 -27.01 16.48
N VAL A 357 6.60 -27.75 17.59
CA VAL A 357 5.54 -27.80 18.61
C VAL A 357 5.67 -26.63 19.56
N LEU A 358 4.57 -25.91 19.77
CA LEU A 358 4.47 -24.94 20.86
C LEU A 358 3.97 -25.61 22.14
N THR A 359 4.55 -25.21 23.26
CA THR A 359 4.14 -25.60 24.60
C THR A 359 2.79 -24.97 24.97
N PRO A 360 2.05 -25.51 25.95
CA PRO A 360 0.82 -24.88 26.44
C PRO A 360 1.00 -23.42 26.91
N ASN A 361 2.18 -23.09 27.46
CA ASN A 361 2.49 -21.71 27.86
C ASN A 361 2.65 -20.78 26.65
N GLU A 362 3.33 -21.23 25.60
CA GLU A 362 3.48 -20.50 24.34
C GLU A 362 2.14 -20.32 23.62
N ILE A 363 1.27 -21.32 23.66
CA ILE A 363 -0.09 -21.20 23.14
C ILE A 363 -0.91 -20.16 23.92
N ARG A 364 -0.82 -20.15 25.25
CA ARG A 364 -1.43 -19.10 26.09
C ARG A 364 -0.84 -17.73 25.83
N GLN A 365 0.46 -17.65 25.55
CA GLN A 365 1.13 -16.41 25.18
C GLN A 365 0.58 -15.88 23.85
N ASN A 366 0.50 -16.70 22.80
CA ASN A 366 -0.09 -16.31 21.52
C ASN A 366 -1.55 -15.85 21.67
N PHE A 367 -2.35 -16.54 22.48
CA PHE A 367 -3.71 -16.13 22.81
C PHE A 367 -3.76 -14.77 23.53
N SER A 368 -2.86 -14.54 24.49
CA SER A 368 -2.85 -13.34 25.32
C SER A 368 -2.14 -12.15 24.66
N ALA A 369 -1.55 -12.35 23.48
CA ALA A 369 -0.84 -11.32 22.75
C ALA A 369 -1.79 -10.15 22.45
N LYS A 370 -1.42 -8.96 22.94
CA LYS A 370 -2.16 -7.71 22.67
C LYS A 370 -1.62 -6.97 21.44
N LYS A 371 -0.48 -7.45 20.92
CA LYS A 371 0.22 -6.93 19.75
C LYS A 371 0.64 -8.11 18.89
N GLY A 372 0.27 -8.08 17.62
CA GLY A 372 0.75 -9.02 16.62
C GLY A 372 2.18 -8.69 16.21
N LEU A 373 2.73 -9.45 15.26
CA LEU A 373 4.02 -9.10 14.67
C LEU A 373 3.82 -7.91 13.72
N GLU A 374 4.46 -6.80 14.04
CA GLU A 374 4.38 -5.59 13.24
C GLU A 374 5.29 -5.72 12.02
N ILE A 375 4.81 -5.29 10.84
CA ILE A 375 5.73 -4.79 9.82
C ILE A 375 6.39 -3.56 10.46
N SER A 376 7.72 -3.44 10.38
CA SER A 376 8.56 -2.41 11.02
C SER A 376 7.87 -1.04 11.23
N GLU A 377 8.28 -0.27 12.24
CA GLU A 377 7.76 1.06 12.64
C GLU A 377 7.57 2.11 11.51
N GLU A 378 7.95 1.79 10.29
CA GLU A 378 7.56 2.47 9.05
C GLU A 378 6.07 2.31 8.66
N PHE A 379 5.30 1.42 9.29
CA PHE A 379 3.89 1.17 8.94
C PHE A 379 2.83 1.57 9.98
N GLN A 380 3.21 2.31 11.03
CA GLN A 380 2.26 2.89 11.99
C GLN A 380 1.42 4.07 11.42
N TYR A 381 1.62 4.43 10.15
CA TYR A 381 0.91 5.53 9.50
C TYR A 381 -0.29 4.99 8.73
N HIS A 382 -1.49 5.43 9.12
CA HIS A 382 -2.73 5.01 8.50
C HIS A 382 -2.90 5.65 7.11
N PHE A 383 -2.77 4.84 6.07
CA PHE A 383 -3.15 5.20 4.69
C PHE A 383 -4.44 4.46 4.33
N GLU A 384 -5.45 5.23 3.92
CA GLU A 384 -6.73 4.71 3.42
C GLU A 384 -6.71 4.74 1.90
N SER A 385 -6.88 3.58 1.26
CA SER A 385 -7.11 3.53 -0.19
C SER A 385 -8.47 4.15 -0.51
N VAL A 386 -8.51 5.06 -1.48
CA VAL A 386 -9.73 5.79 -1.89
C VAL A 386 -9.98 5.64 -3.38
N GLU A 387 -11.25 5.74 -3.77
CA GLU A 387 -11.62 5.77 -5.18
C GLU A 387 -11.05 7.03 -5.86
N PHE A 388 -10.68 6.92 -7.14
CA PHE A 388 -10.08 8.05 -7.87
C PHE A 388 -10.96 9.32 -7.86
N SER A 389 -12.28 9.14 -7.93
CA SER A 389 -13.23 10.27 -7.84
C SER A 389 -13.27 10.94 -6.46
N GLU A 390 -12.97 10.21 -5.39
CA GLU A 390 -12.85 10.77 -4.04
C GLU A 390 -11.53 11.54 -3.91
N TYR A 391 -10.42 10.95 -4.39
CA TYR A 391 -9.14 11.64 -4.48
C TYR A 391 -9.25 12.97 -5.25
N GLN A 392 -9.91 12.96 -6.41
CA GLN A 392 -10.11 14.16 -7.21
C GLN A 392 -10.92 15.24 -6.47
N ARG A 393 -11.98 14.87 -5.75
CA ARG A 393 -12.76 15.80 -4.93
C ARG A 393 -11.92 16.41 -3.81
N LEU A 394 -11.06 15.62 -3.19
CA LEU A 394 -10.17 16.09 -2.13
C LEU A 394 -9.13 17.09 -2.67
N ILE A 395 -8.51 16.80 -3.82
CA ILE A 395 -7.58 17.73 -4.47
C ILE A 395 -8.31 18.99 -4.94
N ARG A 396 -9.54 18.86 -5.48
CA ARG A 396 -10.37 20.01 -5.88
C ARG A 396 -10.67 20.92 -4.70
N HIS A 397 -11.03 20.35 -3.55
CA HIS A 397 -11.27 21.11 -2.34
C HIS A 397 -10.03 21.90 -1.89
N GLY A 398 -8.85 21.25 -1.87
CA GLY A 398 -7.59 21.94 -1.59
C GLY A 398 -7.25 23.03 -2.61
N TYR A 399 -7.54 22.79 -3.89
CA TYR A 399 -7.36 23.79 -4.96
C TYR A 399 -8.26 25.01 -4.76
N ASP A 400 -9.54 24.80 -4.43
CA ASP A 400 -10.52 25.86 -4.18
C ASP A 400 -10.12 26.71 -2.96
N ILE A 401 -9.61 26.08 -1.89
CA ILE A 401 -9.06 26.78 -0.72
C ILE A 401 -7.87 27.66 -1.13
N ALA A 402 -6.89 27.10 -1.85
CA ALA A 402 -5.72 27.86 -2.28
C ALA A 402 -6.10 29.08 -3.14
N LYS A 403 -7.05 28.90 -4.07
CA LYS A 403 -7.61 30.00 -4.86
C LYS A 403 -8.32 31.03 -4.01
N GLY A 404 -9.20 30.58 -3.11
CA GLY A 404 -9.99 31.45 -2.23
C GLY A 404 -9.16 32.25 -1.23
N ALA A 405 -8.02 31.70 -0.79
CA ALA A 405 -7.05 32.36 0.09
C ALA A 405 -5.90 33.07 -0.67
N LYS A 406 -5.92 33.06 -2.00
CA LYS A 406 -4.86 33.65 -2.87
C LYS A 406 -3.46 33.12 -2.52
N ILE A 407 -3.37 31.82 -2.28
CA ILE A 407 -2.11 31.10 -2.05
C ILE A 407 -1.56 30.63 -3.38
N GLU A 408 -0.25 30.79 -3.57
CA GLU A 408 0.45 30.26 -4.74
C GLU A 408 0.46 28.73 -4.68
N ILE A 409 -0.08 28.09 -5.71
CA ILE A 409 -0.09 26.64 -5.83
C ILE A 409 1.30 26.17 -6.28
N PRO A 410 1.90 25.14 -5.63
CA PRO A 410 3.22 24.62 -5.98
C PRO A 410 3.39 24.38 -7.49
N TRP A 411 4.54 24.77 -8.04
CA TRP A 411 4.78 24.68 -9.47
C TRP A 411 4.75 23.22 -9.96
N GLU A 412 5.20 22.27 -9.13
CA GLU A 412 5.15 20.83 -9.39
C GLU A 412 3.73 20.37 -9.65
N PHE A 413 2.79 20.82 -8.80
CA PHE A 413 1.37 20.51 -8.95
C PHE A 413 0.84 21.05 -10.28
N ASN A 414 1.11 22.33 -10.57
CA ASN A 414 0.65 22.97 -11.80
C ASN A 414 1.23 22.33 -13.06
N TYR A 415 2.52 21.99 -13.03
CA TYR A 415 3.22 21.39 -14.17
C TYR A 415 2.76 19.95 -14.43
N TRP A 416 2.47 19.19 -13.38
CA TRP A 416 2.08 17.77 -13.46
C TRP A 416 0.59 17.53 -13.18
N ARG A 417 -0.26 18.56 -13.26
CA ARG A 417 -1.70 18.48 -12.93
C ARG A 417 -2.44 17.38 -13.68
N ASN A 418 -1.94 16.97 -14.85
CA ASN A 418 -2.49 15.89 -15.64
C ASN A 418 -2.43 14.51 -14.93
N ILE A 419 -1.54 14.32 -13.95
CA ILE A 419 -1.52 13.10 -13.12
C ILE A 419 -2.85 12.98 -12.36
N VAL A 420 -3.41 14.09 -11.88
CA VAL A 420 -4.70 14.17 -11.17
C VAL A 420 -5.90 14.08 -12.12
N GLY A 421 -5.68 14.23 -13.43
CA GLY A 421 -6.74 14.39 -14.43
C GLY A 421 -7.21 15.84 -14.57
N ASN A 422 -8.33 16.05 -15.26
CA ASN A 422 -8.86 17.40 -15.45
C ASN A 422 -9.61 17.89 -14.20
N ILE A 423 -8.92 18.59 -13.31
CA ILE A 423 -9.51 19.16 -12.08
C ILE A 423 -10.59 20.23 -12.35
N ASP A 424 -10.60 20.83 -13.55
CA ASP A 424 -11.60 21.83 -13.92
C ASP A 424 -12.95 21.17 -14.25
N GLU A 425 -12.97 19.87 -14.53
CA GLU A 425 -14.19 19.07 -14.72
C GLU A 425 -14.72 18.48 -13.40
N VAL A 426 -13.93 18.54 -12.32
CA VAL A 426 -14.37 18.10 -11.00
C VAL A 426 -15.27 19.19 -10.42
N PRO A 427 -16.52 18.87 -10.01
CA PRO A 427 -17.43 19.85 -9.44
C PRO A 427 -16.81 20.63 -8.29
N GLU A 428 -17.09 21.93 -8.24
CA GLU A 428 -16.69 22.78 -7.12
C GLU A 428 -17.24 22.27 -5.80
N THR A 429 -16.52 22.56 -4.72
CA THR A 429 -16.94 22.18 -3.38
C THR A 429 -18.20 22.97 -2.99
N GLU A 430 -19.33 22.29 -2.81
CA GLU A 430 -20.58 22.93 -2.36
C GLU A 430 -20.48 23.40 -0.88
N GLY A 431 -20.99 24.62 -0.65
CA GLY A 431 -21.05 25.24 0.68
C GLY A 431 -19.73 25.90 1.10
N SER A 432 -19.51 25.99 2.41
CA SER A 432 -18.28 26.57 2.94
C SER A 432 -17.07 25.68 2.66
N LEU A 433 -15.98 26.26 2.15
CA LEU A 433 -14.69 25.58 2.00
C LEU A 433 -14.07 25.17 3.35
N TYR A 434 -14.50 25.77 4.46
CA TYR A 434 -13.95 25.54 5.78
C TYR A 434 -15.02 24.88 6.67
N LYS A 435 -14.77 23.64 7.09
CA LYS A 435 -15.71 22.81 7.87
C LYS A 435 -15.00 22.14 9.03
N CYS A 436 -15.65 22.02 10.19
CA CYS A 436 -15.16 21.32 11.38
C CYS A 436 -14.68 19.90 11.05
N PRO A 437 -13.47 19.48 11.49
CA PRO A 437 -12.91 18.18 11.09
C PRO A 437 -13.57 17.02 11.85
N LYS A 438 -14.18 17.30 12.99
CA LYS A 438 -14.85 16.33 13.85
C LYS A 438 -16.30 16.07 13.44
N CYS A 439 -17.02 17.09 12.98
CA CYS A 439 -18.47 16.98 12.69
C CYS A 439 -18.90 17.50 11.31
N ALA A 440 -17.97 17.93 10.47
CA ALA A 440 -18.20 18.50 9.14
C ALA A 440 -19.13 19.73 9.10
N GLY A 441 -19.39 20.38 10.25
CA GLY A 441 -20.19 21.61 10.32
C GLY A 441 -19.44 22.81 9.72
N GLU A 442 -20.14 23.66 8.99
CA GLU A 442 -19.54 24.85 8.35
C GLU A 442 -19.04 25.86 9.38
N LEU A 443 -17.90 26.48 9.09
CA LEU A 443 -17.37 27.56 9.91
C LEU A 443 -18.12 28.87 9.66
N PRO A 444 -18.32 29.71 10.71
CA PRO A 444 -18.86 31.06 10.54
C PRO A 444 -17.98 31.91 9.62
N GLN A 445 -18.60 32.78 8.82
CA GLN A 445 -17.89 33.64 7.85
C GLN A 445 -16.76 34.47 8.49
N VAL A 446 -16.99 35.00 9.70
CA VAL A 446 -15.97 35.76 10.45
C VAL A 446 -14.70 34.94 10.72
N ALA A 447 -14.84 33.65 11.01
CA ALA A 447 -13.69 32.76 11.21
C ALA A 447 -12.98 32.48 9.87
N VAL A 448 -13.75 32.28 8.80
CA VAL A 448 -13.21 32.08 7.44
C VAL A 448 -12.41 33.30 6.97
N ASP A 449 -12.92 34.50 7.21
CA ASP A 449 -12.26 35.73 6.81
C ASP A 449 -10.94 35.93 7.56
N LEU A 450 -10.91 35.63 8.87
CA LEU A 450 -9.70 35.67 9.68
C LEU A 450 -8.66 34.64 9.22
N ILE A 451 -9.10 33.42 8.91
CA ILE A 451 -8.24 32.38 8.36
C ILE A 451 -7.59 32.85 7.06
N LYS A 452 -8.38 33.38 6.12
CA LYS A 452 -7.87 33.89 4.84
C LYS A 452 -6.91 35.05 5.02
N GLN A 453 -7.18 35.95 5.97
CA GLN A 453 -6.32 37.10 6.25
C GLN A 453 -4.91 36.67 6.67
N HIS A 454 -4.77 35.58 7.42
CA HIS A 454 -3.47 35.09 7.90
C HIS A 454 -2.98 33.82 7.20
N ALA A 455 -3.62 33.40 6.10
CA ALA A 455 -3.26 32.16 5.39
C ALA A 455 -1.82 32.16 4.85
N GLN A 456 -1.29 33.34 4.51
CA GLN A 456 0.08 33.51 4.00
C GLN A 456 1.15 33.57 5.12
N SER A 457 0.77 33.76 6.38
CA SER A 457 1.72 33.80 7.49
C SER A 457 2.06 32.39 7.94
N ASP A 458 3.33 31.98 7.90
CA ASP A 458 3.74 30.64 8.32
C ASP A 458 3.65 30.43 9.85
N ASP A 459 3.81 31.50 10.62
CA ASP A 459 3.90 31.45 12.09
C ASP A 459 2.54 31.48 12.82
N MET A 460 1.45 31.72 12.10
CA MET A 460 0.11 31.82 12.69
C MET A 460 -0.55 30.44 12.82
N GLN A 461 -0.88 30.03 14.05
CA GLN A 461 -1.65 28.82 14.37
C GLN A 461 -3.08 29.18 14.80
N PHE A 462 -4.06 28.36 14.44
CA PHE A 462 -5.47 28.62 14.69
C PHE A 462 -6.08 27.56 15.61
N TYR A 463 -6.04 27.82 16.91
CA TYR A 463 -6.78 26.97 17.84
C TYR A 463 -8.29 27.23 17.75
N ILE A 464 -9.05 26.21 17.36
CA ILE A 464 -10.50 26.32 17.12
C ILE A 464 -11.26 25.32 17.99
N VAL A 465 -12.27 25.84 18.70
CA VAL A 465 -13.24 25.03 19.45
C VAL A 465 -14.58 25.05 18.73
N CYS A 466 -15.00 23.90 18.21
CA CYS A 466 -16.28 23.78 17.52
C CYS A 466 -17.43 23.66 18.53
N ARG A 467 -18.27 24.70 18.62
CA ARG A 467 -19.46 24.69 19.50
C ARG A 467 -20.49 23.60 19.18
N LYS A 468 -20.48 23.05 17.96
CA LYS A 468 -21.46 22.03 17.53
C LYS A 468 -21.13 20.63 18.08
N CYS A 469 -19.86 20.27 18.16
CA CYS A 469 -19.41 18.95 18.63
C CYS A 469 -18.48 18.99 19.84
N SER A 470 -18.21 20.18 20.38
CA SER A 470 -17.22 20.42 21.43
C SER A 470 -15.82 19.92 21.07
N GLY A 471 -15.53 19.76 19.79
CA GLY A 471 -14.24 19.31 19.30
C GLY A 471 -13.24 20.44 19.26
N GLU A 472 -12.05 20.19 19.80
CA GLU A 472 -10.88 21.07 19.76
C GLU A 472 -9.90 20.58 18.68
N PHE A 473 -9.25 21.51 18.00
CA PHE A 473 -8.24 21.24 16.96
C PHE A 473 -7.38 22.49 16.70
N ASP A 474 -6.16 22.25 16.21
CA ASP A 474 -5.08 23.23 15.99
C ASP A 474 -4.92 23.68 14.53
#